data_AF-A0A521Y7Q6-F1
#
_entry.id   AF-A0A521Y7Q6-F1
#
_cell.length_a   1.000
_cell.length_b   1.000
_cell.length_c   1.000
_cell.angle_alpha   90.00
_cell.angle_beta   90.00
_cell.angle_gamma   90.00
#
_symmetry.space_group_name_H-M   'P 1'
#
loop_
_entity.id
_entity.type
_entity.pdbx_description
1 polymer ?
#
loop_
_entity_poly.entity_id
_entity_poly.type
_entity_poly.pdbx_seq_one_letter_code
_entity_poly.pdbx_strand_id
1 'polypeptide(L)' 'MRCHFEAFKKLLRARSGIEPIIGHLKADHRLDRNYLLGKTGDMINAVLTGCAFNLKKIMRLLPSPSLAV' A
#
# COMPACT_ATOMS: atom_id res chain seq x y z
N MET A 1 -12.40 -24.96 -19.40
CA MET A 1 -12.61 -24.80 -17.94
C MET A 1 -11.33 -24.72 -17.10
N ARG A 2 -10.25 -25.49 -17.34
CA ARG A 2 -9.03 -25.46 -16.49
C ARG A 2 -8.27 -24.13 -16.46
N CYS A 3 -8.21 -23.39 -17.58
CA CYS A 3 -7.46 -22.12 -17.68
C CYS A 3 -7.98 -21.02 -16.72
N HIS A 4 -9.30 -20.90 -16.57
CA HIS A 4 -9.90 -19.88 -15.68
C HIS A 4 -9.60 -20.14 -14.20
N PHE A 5 -9.55 -21.41 -13.77
CA PHE A 5 -9.25 -21.77 -12.39
C PHE A 5 -7.79 -21.49 -12.01
N GLU A 6 -6.86 -21.74 -12.91
CA GLU A 6 -5.44 -21.45 -12.69
C GLU A 6 -5.16 -19.93 -12.69
N ALA A 7 -5.86 -19.16 -13.54
CA ALA A 7 -5.83 -17.70 -13.48
C ALA A 7 -6.38 -17.18 -12.15
N PHE A 8 -7.49 -17.73 -11.67
CA PHE A 8 -8.09 -17.36 -10.38
C PHE A 8 -7.16 -17.69 -9.19
N LYS A 9 -6.54 -18.87 -9.18
CA LYS A 9 -5.53 -19.24 -8.18
C LYS A 9 -4.34 -18.27 -8.16
N LYS A 10 -3.86 -17.85 -9.33
CA LYS A 10 -2.77 -16.86 -9.43
C LYS A 10 -3.18 -15.51 -8.82
N LEU A 11 -4.41 -15.05 -9.09
CA LEU A 11 -4.94 -13.81 -8.50
C LEU A 11 -5.07 -13.91 -6.97
N LEU A 12 -5.53 -15.04 -6.45
CA LEU A 12 -5.59 -15.26 -4.99
C LEU A 12 -4.21 -15.28 -4.34
N ARG A 13 -3.22 -15.93 -4.96
CA ARG A 13 -1.82 -15.91 -4.49
C ARG A 13 -1.19 -14.51 -4.60
N ALA A 14 -1.55 -13.72 -5.60
CA ALA A 14 -1.10 -12.33 -5.68
C ALA A 14 -1.67 -11.48 -4.54
N ARG A 15 -2.88 -11.80 -4.04
CA ARG A 15 -3.48 -11.12 -2.88
C ARG A 15 -2.77 -11.42 -1.56
N SER A 16 -2.14 -12.59 -1.38
CA SER A 16 -1.39 -12.86 -0.14
C SER A 16 -0.20 -11.90 0.04
N GLY A 17 0.27 -11.28 -1.04
CA GLY A 17 1.28 -10.21 -0.97
C GLY A 17 0.77 -8.90 -0.33
N ILE A 18 -0.54 -8.73 -0.11
CA ILE A 18 -1.09 -7.52 0.51
C ILE A 18 -0.94 -7.50 2.03
N GLU A 19 -0.99 -8.66 2.68
CA GLU A 19 -0.86 -8.79 4.14
C GLU A 19 0.47 -8.23 4.67
N PRO A 20 1.65 -8.57 4.09
CA PRO A 20 2.90 -7.97 4.54
C PRO A 20 2.95 -6.46 4.27
N ILE A 21 2.34 -5.98 3.18
CA ILE A 21 2.25 -4.54 2.90
C ILE A 21 1.42 -3.84 3.98
N ILE A 22 0.27 -4.39 4.37
CA ILE A 22 -0.56 -3.85 5.45
C ILE A 22 0.22 -3.83 6.78
N GLY A 23 1.02 -4.86 7.06
CA GLY A 23 1.95 -4.87 8.20
C GLY A 23 2.93 -3.69 8.18
N HIS A 24 3.57 -3.43 7.03
CA HIS A 24 4.43 -2.26 6.85
C HIS A 24 3.68 -0.94 6.94
N LEU A 25 2.45 -0.85 6.44
CA LEU A 25 1.64 0.37 6.56
C LEU A 25 1.32 0.69 8.02
N LYS A 26 1.02 -0.33 8.84
CA LYS A 26 0.80 -0.18 10.29
C LYS A 26 2.05 0.32 11.01
N ALA A 27 3.21 -0.29 10.75
CA ALA A 27 4.46 0.05 11.42
C ALA A 27 5.08 1.37 10.92
N ASP A 28 5.25 1.50 9.60
CA ASP A 28 6.08 2.56 9.00
C ASP A 28 5.27 3.78 8.57
N HIS A 29 3.98 3.62 8.28
CA HIS A 29 3.13 4.67 7.73
C HIS A 29 1.99 5.09 8.67
N ARG A 30 2.10 4.71 9.96
CA ARG A 30 1.19 5.14 11.04
C ARG A 30 -0.28 4.77 10.81
N LEU A 31 -0.56 3.74 10.00
CA LEU A 31 -1.92 3.22 9.86
C LEU A 31 -2.48 2.74 11.21
N ASP A 32 -1.63 2.30 12.13
CA ASP A 32 -1.99 1.84 13.48
C ASP A 32 -2.27 2.98 14.48
N ARG A 33 -1.93 4.22 14.14
CA ARG A 33 -2.09 5.39 15.02
C ARG A 33 -2.94 6.44 14.33
N ASN A 34 -4.25 6.36 14.54
CA ASN A 34 -5.19 7.36 14.03
C ASN A 34 -5.43 8.48 15.06
N TYR A 35 -5.17 9.73 14.65
CA TYR A 35 -5.46 10.93 15.46
C TYR A 35 -6.80 11.59 15.09
N LEU A 36 -7.50 11.07 14.08
CA LEU A 36 -8.80 11.54 13.63
C LEU A 36 -9.91 10.78 14.36
N LEU A 37 -10.98 11.48 14.72
CA LEU A 37 -12.06 10.91 15.52
C LEU A 37 -13.06 10.10 14.67
N GLY A 38 -13.43 8.92 15.16
CA GLY A 38 -14.51 8.09 14.63
C GLY A 38 -14.21 7.41 13.28
N LYS A 39 -15.21 6.69 12.77
CA LYS A 39 -15.09 5.85 11.56
C LYS A 39 -14.64 6.64 10.32
N THR A 40 -15.10 7.88 10.19
CA THR A 40 -14.70 8.76 9.09
C THR A 40 -13.21 9.07 9.16
N GLY A 41 -12.70 9.32 10.37
CA GLY A 41 -11.27 9.49 10.62
C GLY A 41 -10.46 8.25 10.25
N ASP A 42 -10.93 7.06 10.63
CA ASP A 42 -10.24 5.80 10.31
C ASP A 42 -10.13 5.59 8.80
N MET A 43 -11.22 5.86 8.05
CA MET A 43 -11.22 5.77 6.60
C MET A 43 -10.23 6.77 5.97
N ILE A 44 -10.22 8.01 6.45
CA ILE A 44 -9.29 9.05 5.96
C ILE A 44 -7.84 8.63 6.23
N ASN A 45 -7.53 8.17 7.45
CA ASN A 45 -6.19 7.74 7.82
C ASN A 45 -5.71 6.57 6.94
N ALA A 46 -6.59 5.60 6.67
CA ALA A 46 -6.29 4.47 5.80
C ALA A 46 -5.97 4.90 4.36
N VAL A 47 -6.78 5.81 3.80
CA VAL A 47 -6.57 6.35 2.44
C VAL A 47 -5.26 7.13 2.36
N LEU A 48 -5.02 8.07 3.27
CA LEU A 48 -3.83 8.90 3.28
C LEU A 48 -2.55 8.07 3.48
N THR A 49 -2.60 7.06 4.35
CA THR A 49 -1.49 6.12 4.53
C THR A 49 -1.16 5.38 3.24
N GLY A 50 -2.17 4.87 2.52
CA GLY A 50 -1.99 4.24 1.22
C GLY A 50 -1.42 5.19 0.17
N CYS A 51 -1.89 6.44 0.13
CA CYS A 51 -1.35 7.48 -0.73
C CYS A 51 0.14 7.74 -0.43
N ALA A 52 0.51 7.92 0.84
CA ALA A 52 1.89 8.16 1.27
C ALA A 52 2.82 7.01 0.85
N PHE A 53 2.40 5.76 1.02
CA PHE A 53 3.16 4.59 0.57
C PHE A 53 3.40 4.60 -0.94
N ASN A 54 2.37 4.89 -1.74
CA ASN A 54 2.47 4.97 -3.19
C ASN A 54 3.37 6.12 -3.64
N LEU A 55 3.23 7.30 -3.03
CA LEU A 55 4.07 8.47 -3.31
C LEU A 55 5.54 8.17 -2.99
N LYS A 56 5.84 7.54 -1.85
CA LYS A 56 7.21 7.12 -1.50
C LYS A 56 7.80 6.14 -2.51
N LYS A 57 6.97 5.25 -3.09
CA LYS A 57 7.40 4.34 -4.15
C LYS A 57 7.75 5.10 -5.44
N ILE A 58 6.93 6.07 -5.83
CA ILE A 58 7.21 6.95 -6.98
C ILE A 58 8.49 7.75 -6.74
N MET A 59 8.66 8.35 -5.56
CA MET A 59 9.86 9.13 -5.22
C MET A 59 11.15 8.31 -5.31
N ARG A 60 11.12 7.01 -5.01
CA ARG A 60 12.28 6.12 -5.17
C ARG A 60 12.61 5.79 -6.62
N LEU A 61 11.63 5.90 -7.52
CA LEU A 61 11.82 5.69 -8.96
C LEU A 61 12.29 6.96 -9.68
N LEU A 62 12.03 8.13 -9.09
CA LEU A 62 12.52 9.38 -9.62
C LEU A 62 14.04 9.49 -9.42
N PRO A 63 14.79 9.95 -10.43
CA PRO A 63 16.20 10.24 -10.26
C PRO A 63 16.37 11.30 -9.17
N SER A 64 17.38 11.12 -8.31
CA SER A 64 17.68 12.14 -7.31
C SER A 64 17.96 13.46 -8.03
N PRO A 65 17.45 14.60 -7.55
CA PRO A 65 17.70 15.90 -8.18
C PRO A 65 19.19 16.25 -8.29
N SER A 66 20.07 15.59 -7.51
CA SER A 66 21.53 15.71 -7.59
C SER A 66 22.20 14.97 -8.75
N LEU A 67 21.49 14.09 -9.46
CA LEU A 67 21.99 13.32 -10.62
C LEU A 67 21.47 13.89 -11.96
N ALA A 68 20.71 15.00 -11.91
CA ALA A 68 20.11 15.65 -13.07
C ALA A 68 20.89 16.91 -13.54
N VAL A 69 22.13 17.10 -13.04
CA VAL A 69 23.06 18.17 -13.43
C VAL A 69 24.31 17.55 -14.02
#